data_AF-A0A7X8IS89-F1
#
_entry.id   AF-A0A7X8IS89-F1
#
_cell.length_a   1.000
_cell.length_b   1.000
_cell.length_c   1.000
_cell.angle_alpha   90.00
_cell.angle_beta   90.00
_cell.angle_gamma   90.00
#
_symmetry.space_group_name_H-M   'P 1'
#
loop_
_entity.id
_entity.type
_entity.pdbx_description
1 polymer ?
#
loop_
_entity_poly.entity_id
_entity_poly.type
_entity_poly.pdbx_seq_one_letter_code
_entity_poly.pdbx_strand_id
1 'polypeptide(L)'
;MRGIIVSTRALTTLKFLNQVGPSTFLALLIASRMGPRKLSKTLKQLRTAGYVYLVRTSGREFVVPKEVDYFDLKKQEILSLFAARLVESGGQYEFGQALFPGGQIFAIKAGANKIFVGDFQVNLHDLKEKPLKECLKKKP
;
A
#
# COMPACT_ATOMS: atom_id res chain seq x y z
N MET A 1 -14.73 -17.73 12.99
CA MET A 1 -13.98 -16.92 13.97
C MET A 1 -12.68 -16.45 13.35
N ARG A 2 -12.29 -15.19 13.57
CA ARG A 2 -10.93 -14.70 13.25
C ARG A 2 -10.01 -15.00 14.44
N GLY A 3 -8.79 -15.46 14.19
CA GLY A 3 -7.82 -15.72 15.25
C GLY A 3 -7.29 -14.42 15.86
N ILE A 4 -6.73 -14.42 17.07
CA ILE A 4 -6.17 -13.21 17.70
C ILE A 4 -4.80 -12.87 17.10
N ILE A 5 -4.56 -11.61 16.75
CA ILE A 5 -3.24 -11.12 16.32
C ILE A 5 -2.41 -10.76 17.54
N VAL A 6 -1.39 -11.56 17.82
CA VAL A 6 -0.45 -11.33 18.94
C VAL A 6 0.88 -10.71 18.48
N SER A 7 1.10 -10.54 17.18
CA SER A 7 2.34 -9.99 16.62
C SER A 7 2.15 -8.54 16.18
N THR A 8 2.97 -7.63 16.73
CA THR A 8 3.01 -6.22 16.34
C THR A 8 3.21 -6.05 14.83
N ARG A 9 4.03 -6.89 14.20
CA ARG A 9 4.30 -6.84 12.75
C ARG A 9 3.08 -7.21 11.91
N ALA A 10 2.36 -8.25 12.33
CA ALA A 10 1.12 -8.65 11.69
C ALA A 10 0.06 -7.57 11.84
N LEU A 11 -0.03 -6.95 13.02
CA LEU A 11 -0.93 -5.83 13.26
C LEU A 11 -0.60 -4.62 12.38
N THR A 12 0.66 -4.21 12.27
CA THR A 12 1.08 -3.11 11.39
C THR A 12 0.76 -3.39 9.92
N THR A 13 1.03 -4.61 9.46
CA THR A 13 0.74 -5.02 8.08
C THR A 13 -0.77 -5.00 7.82
N LEU A 14 -1.57 -5.49 8.76
CA LEU A 14 -3.03 -5.46 8.63
C LEU A 14 -3.60 -4.04 8.70
N LYS A 15 -3.07 -3.17 9.57
CA LYS A 15 -3.46 -1.76 9.63
C LYS A 15 -3.24 -1.06 8.29
N PHE A 16 -2.07 -1.25 7.69
CA PHE A 16 -1.78 -0.71 6.36
C PHE A 16 -2.78 -1.22 5.32
N LEU A 17 -3.04 -2.53 5.30
CA LEU A 17 -4.02 -3.15 4.40
C LEU A 17 -5.45 -2.63 4.60
N ASN A 18 -5.85 -2.36 5.84
CA ASN A 18 -7.18 -1.83 6.14
C ASN A 18 -7.33 -0.35 5.76
N GLN A 19 -6.23 0.43 5.81
CA GLN A 19 -6.23 1.83 5.40
C GLN A 19 -6.17 1.98 3.89
N VAL A 20 -5.30 1.21 3.22
CA VAL A 20 -4.98 1.35 1.79
C VAL A 20 -5.81 0.44 0.90
N GLY A 21 -6.26 -0.70 1.44
CA GLY A 21 -6.91 -1.76 0.70
C GLY A 21 -5.91 -2.80 0.15
N PRO A 22 -6.32 -3.55 -0.90
CA PRO A 22 -5.49 -4.60 -1.49
C PRO A 22 -4.11 -4.09 -1.88
N SER A 23 -3.06 -4.82 -1.53
CA SER A 23 -1.70 -4.30 -1.73
C SER A 23 -0.79 -5.35 -2.34
N THR A 24 0.11 -4.90 -3.21
CA THR A 24 1.14 -5.78 -3.77
C THR A 24 2.15 -6.16 -2.70
N PHE A 25 2.85 -7.29 -2.90
CA PHE A 25 3.93 -7.69 -2.01
C PHE A 25 5.01 -6.60 -1.90
N LEU A 26 5.34 -5.93 -3.01
CA LEU A 26 6.32 -4.84 -3.04
C LEU A 26 5.88 -3.65 -2.17
N ALA A 27 4.63 -3.21 -2.28
CA ALA A 27 4.11 -2.13 -1.44
C ALA A 27 4.21 -2.50 0.05
N LEU A 28 3.86 -3.73 0.41
CA LEU A 28 3.95 -4.20 1.79
C LEU A 28 5.39 -4.32 2.30
N LEU A 29 6.34 -4.68 1.44
CA LEU A 29 7.77 -4.66 1.79
C LEU A 29 8.23 -3.25 2.16
N ILE A 30 7.91 -2.28 1.30
CA ILE A 30 8.27 -0.86 1.48
C ILE A 30 7.65 -0.34 2.78
N ALA A 31 6.32 -0.49 2.93
CA ALA A 31 5.58 0.07 4.06
C ALA A 31 6.00 -0.54 5.41
N SER A 32 6.26 -1.85 5.44
CA SER A 32 6.60 -2.56 6.68
C SER A 32 8.08 -2.52 7.04
N ARG A 33 8.95 -2.13 6.09
CA ARG A 33 10.42 -2.22 6.19
C ARG A 33 10.90 -3.62 6.62
N MET A 34 10.13 -4.66 6.32
CA MET A 34 10.48 -6.04 6.63
C MET A 34 11.22 -6.68 5.45
N GLY A 35 12.21 -7.52 5.74
CA GLY A 35 12.82 -8.37 4.73
C GLY A 35 11.83 -9.40 4.15
N PRO A 36 11.99 -9.86 2.90
CA PRO A 36 11.02 -10.72 2.20
C PRO A 36 10.58 -11.95 2.97
N ARG A 37 11.53 -12.71 3.55
CA ARG A 37 11.23 -13.91 4.35
C ARG A 37 10.32 -13.61 5.54
N LYS A 38 10.55 -12.49 6.23
CA LYS A 38 9.74 -12.07 7.39
C LYS A 38 8.34 -11.66 6.95
N LEU A 39 8.22 -10.88 5.88
CA LEU A 39 6.92 -10.49 5.34
C LEU A 39 6.11 -11.71 4.92
N SER A 40 6.70 -12.66 4.18
CA SER A 40 5.99 -13.89 3.77
C SER A 40 5.48 -14.69 4.97
N LYS A 41 6.25 -14.77 6.07
CA LYS A 41 5.79 -15.41 7.31
C LYS A 41 4.61 -14.66 7.94
N THR A 42 4.69 -13.33 8.01
CA THR A 42 3.61 -12.47 8.51
C THR A 42 2.33 -12.62 7.68
N LEU A 43 2.44 -12.62 6.35
CA LEU A 43 1.30 -12.80 5.45
C LEU A 43 0.69 -14.19 5.57
N LYS A 44 1.51 -15.24 5.72
CA LYS A 44 1.03 -16.60 5.99
C LYS A 44 0.21 -16.63 7.29
N GLN A 45 0.69 -15.99 8.36
CA GLN A 45 -0.03 -15.90 9.64
C GLN A 45 -1.38 -15.19 9.49
N LEU A 46 -1.40 -14.01 8.86
CA LEU A 46 -2.63 -13.25 8.62
C LEU A 46 -3.64 -14.05 7.79
N ARG A 47 -3.16 -14.76 6.76
CA ARG A 47 -3.99 -15.61 5.91
C ARG A 47 -4.58 -16.79 6.68
N THR A 48 -3.75 -17.52 7.44
CA THR A 48 -4.21 -18.65 8.26
C THR A 48 -5.21 -18.21 9.33
N ALA A 49 -5.04 -17.02 9.90
CA ALA A 49 -5.98 -16.44 10.86
C ALA A 49 -7.26 -15.88 10.22
N GLY A 50 -7.36 -15.88 8.88
CA GLY A 50 -8.55 -15.47 8.14
C GLY A 50 -8.73 -13.97 7.97
N TYR A 51 -7.67 -13.17 8.09
CA TYR A 51 -7.70 -11.71 7.91
C TYR A 51 -7.52 -11.27 6.47
N VAL A 52 -6.74 -12.03 5.69
CA VAL A 52 -6.41 -11.70 4.31
C VAL A 52 -6.46 -12.95 3.43
N TYR A 53 -6.57 -12.73 2.12
CA TYR A 53 -6.39 -13.76 1.10
C TYR A 53 -5.49 -13.23 -0.03
N LEU A 54 -5.10 -14.11 -0.95
CA LEU A 54 -4.27 -13.74 -2.09
C LEU A 54 -5.11 -13.78 -3.36
N VAL A 55 -4.96 -12.77 -4.20
CA VAL A 55 -5.53 -12.73 -5.56
C VAL A 55 -4.37 -12.64 -6.55
N ARG A 56 -4.37 -13.52 -7.54
CA ARG A 56 -3.42 -13.52 -8.65
C ARG A 56 -4.15 -13.27 -9.95
N THR A 57 -3.75 -12.24 -10.68
CA THR A 57 -4.38 -11.87 -11.95
C THR A 57 -3.42 -11.06 -12.80
N SER A 58 -3.41 -11.30 -14.11
CA SER A 58 -2.58 -10.55 -15.08
C SER A 58 -1.10 -10.39 -14.66
N GLY A 59 -0.50 -11.46 -14.13
CA GLY A 59 0.90 -11.46 -13.67
C GLY A 59 1.17 -10.69 -12.37
N ARG A 60 0.12 -10.25 -11.65
CA ARG A 60 0.22 -9.50 -10.39
C ARG A 60 -0.37 -10.32 -9.25
N GLU A 61 0.20 -10.17 -8.07
CA GLU A 61 -0.30 -10.76 -6.83
C GLU A 61 -0.64 -9.65 -5.83
N PHE A 62 -1.85 -9.73 -5.29
CA PHE A 62 -2.35 -8.83 -4.24
C PHE A 62 -2.66 -9.62 -2.98
N VAL A 63 -2.27 -9.05 -1.84
CA VAL A 63 -2.80 -9.41 -0.54
C VAL A 63 -4.06 -8.57 -0.31
N VAL A 64 -5.19 -9.24 -0.11
CA VAL A 64 -6.50 -8.61 -0.06
C VAL A 64 -7.09 -8.77 1.34
N PRO A 65 -7.53 -7.69 2.02
CA PRO A 65 -8.30 -7.79 3.25
C PRO A 65 -9.60 -8.55 3.02
N LYS A 66 -10.04 -9.34 4.00
CA LYS A 66 -11.23 -10.19 3.85
C LYS A 66 -12.53 -9.39 3.60
N GLU A 67 -12.61 -8.13 4.02
CA GLU A 67 -13.80 -7.30 3.79
C GLU A 67 -13.84 -6.62 2.40
N VAL A 68 -12.84 -6.82 1.55
CA VAL A 68 -12.78 -6.16 0.24
C VAL A 68 -13.24 -7.12 -0.86
N ASP A 69 -14.41 -6.84 -1.44
CA ASP A 69 -15.00 -7.70 -2.48
C ASP A 69 -14.61 -7.26 -3.91
N TYR A 70 -14.33 -5.98 -4.13
CA TYR A 70 -14.01 -5.43 -5.46
C TYR A 70 -12.95 -4.32 -5.39
N PHE A 71 -12.07 -4.30 -6.40
CA PHE A 71 -11.11 -3.23 -6.62
C PHE A 71 -10.61 -3.18 -8.07
N ASP A 72 -10.25 -1.98 -8.54
CA ASP A 72 -9.57 -1.80 -9.82
C ASP A 72 -8.09 -2.17 -9.69
N LEU A 73 -7.66 -3.23 -10.38
CA LEU A 73 -6.31 -3.78 -10.29
C LEU A 73 -5.20 -2.76 -10.63
N LYS A 74 -5.43 -1.87 -11.61
CA LYS A 74 -4.40 -0.93 -12.08
C LYS A 74 -4.29 0.24 -11.09
N LYS A 75 -5.43 0.82 -10.72
CA LYS A 75 -5.47 1.92 -9.74
C LYS A 75 -4.96 1.47 -8.37
N GLN A 76 -5.30 0.25 -7.97
CA GLN A 76 -4.90 -0.26 -6.66
C GLN A 76 -3.40 -0.58 -6.58
N GLU A 77 -2.78 -1.07 -7.66
CA GLU A 77 -1.33 -1.27 -7.71
C GLU A 77 -0.60 0.04 -7.40
N ILE A 78 -0.90 1.10 -8.15
CA ILE A 78 -0.21 2.38 -7.97
C ILE A 78 -0.57 3.04 -6.64
N LEU A 79 -1.82 2.97 -6.20
CA LEU A 79 -2.24 3.51 -4.91
C LEU A 79 -1.48 2.83 -3.77
N SER A 80 -1.39 1.50 -3.78
CA SER A 80 -0.69 0.75 -2.74
C SER A 80 0.80 1.11 -2.67
N LEU A 81 1.46 1.25 -3.82
CA LEU A 81 2.87 1.66 -3.88
C LEU A 81 3.07 3.11 -3.45
N PHE A 82 2.18 4.02 -3.84
CA PHE A 82 2.23 5.41 -3.41
C PHE A 82 2.07 5.53 -1.89
N ALA A 83 1.06 4.87 -1.32
CA ALA A 83 0.84 4.86 0.12
C ALA A 83 2.03 4.26 0.87
N ALA A 84 2.63 3.19 0.34
CA ALA A 84 3.82 2.60 0.92
C ALA A 84 5.03 3.55 0.92
N ARG A 85 5.28 4.27 -0.19
CA ARG A 85 6.35 5.27 -0.28
C ARG A 85 6.07 6.49 0.61
N LEU A 86 4.82 6.86 0.80
CA LEU A 86 4.42 7.89 1.75
C LEU A 86 4.75 7.47 3.19
N VAL A 87 4.35 6.26 3.59
CA VAL A 87 4.72 5.68 4.89
C VAL A 87 6.23 5.58 5.07
N GLU A 88 6.96 5.16 4.03
CA GLU A 88 8.42 5.09 4.05
C GLU A 88 9.05 6.46 4.34
N SER A 89 8.47 7.54 3.81
CA SER A 89 8.92 8.92 4.06
C SER A 89 8.47 9.50 5.41
N GLY A 90 7.69 8.76 6.21
CA GLY A 90 7.14 9.22 7.49
C GLY A 90 5.75 9.86 7.40
N GLY A 91 5.12 9.83 6.22
CA GLY A 91 3.74 10.27 6.02
C GLY A 91 2.72 9.15 6.28
N GLN A 92 1.45 9.44 6.02
CA GLN A 92 0.34 8.51 6.22
C GLN A 92 -0.68 8.62 5.09
N TYR A 93 -1.30 7.50 4.74
CA TYR A 93 -2.45 7.47 3.84
C TYR A 93 -3.70 7.13 4.65
N GLU A 94 -4.73 7.98 4.57
CA GLU A 94 -6.00 7.74 5.25
C GLU A 94 -7.16 8.18 4.36
N PHE A 95 -8.13 7.29 4.12
CA PHE A 95 -9.41 7.60 3.45
C PHE A 95 -9.29 8.42 2.15
N GLY A 96 -8.32 8.09 1.29
CA GLY A 96 -8.10 8.81 0.03
C GLY A 96 -7.25 10.08 0.14
N GLN A 97 -6.65 10.34 1.29
CA GLN A 97 -5.81 11.51 1.55
C GLN A 97 -4.36 11.09 1.82
N ALA A 98 -3.42 11.91 1.35
CA ALA A 98 -2.00 11.84 1.67
C ALA A 98 -1.68 12.88 2.74
N LEU A 99 -1.26 12.42 3.91
CA LEU A 99 -0.72 13.24 4.98
C LEU A 99 0.80 13.18 4.88
N PHE A 100 1.43 14.28 4.47
CA PHE A 100 2.87 14.36 4.32
C PHE A 100 3.56 14.61 5.68
N PRO A 101 4.84 14.23 5.84
CA PRO A 101 5.58 14.45 7.09
C PRO A 101 5.60 15.91 7.56
N GLY A 102 5.49 16.87 6.63
CA GLY A 102 5.42 18.30 6.92
C GLY A 102 4.03 18.79 7.34
N GLY A 103 3.05 17.90 7.52
CA GLY A 103 1.69 18.23 7.94
C GLY A 103 0.73 18.60 6.80
N GLN A 104 1.19 18.67 5.55
CA GLN A 104 0.32 18.97 4.41
C GLN A 104 -0.60 17.77 4.11
N ILE A 105 -1.87 18.06 3.85
CA ILE A 105 -2.88 17.05 3.54
C ILE A 105 -3.41 17.32 2.13
N PHE A 106 -3.37 16.30 1.28
CA PHE A 106 -3.86 16.39 -0.08
C PHE A 106 -4.74 15.20 -0.44
N ALA A 107 -5.86 15.46 -1.12
CA ALA A 107 -6.66 14.40 -1.72
C ALA A 107 -5.89 13.70 -2.85
N ILE A 108 -6.02 12.38 -2.91
CA ILE A 108 -5.39 11.52 -3.90
C ILE A 108 -6.38 11.18 -5.00
N LYS A 109 -5.96 11.32 -6.25
CA LYS A 109 -6.67 10.75 -7.41
C LYS A 109 -5.80 9.70 -8.10
N ALA A 110 -6.24 8.45 -8.04
CA ALA A 110 -5.57 7.33 -8.69
C ALA A 110 -6.08 7.12 -10.13
N GLY A 111 -5.18 7.29 -11.10
CA GLY A 111 -5.34 6.80 -12.46
C GLY A 111 -4.70 5.43 -12.65
N ALA A 112 -4.71 4.91 -13.88
CA ALA A 112 -4.18 3.58 -14.16
C ALA A 112 -2.66 3.45 -13.89
N ASN A 113 -1.88 4.49 -14.23
CA ASN A 113 -0.41 4.49 -14.10
C ASN A 113 0.12 5.75 -13.41
N LYS A 114 -0.77 6.63 -12.91
CA LYS A 114 -0.41 7.90 -12.28
C LYS A 114 -1.25 8.17 -11.03
N ILE A 115 -0.62 8.80 -10.04
CA ILE A 115 -1.28 9.39 -8.88
C ILE A 115 -1.17 10.90 -9.00
N PHE A 116 -2.27 11.61 -8.77
CA PHE A 116 -2.29 13.05 -8.63
C PHE A 116 -2.56 13.42 -7.17
N VAL A 117 -1.73 14.31 -6.62
CA VAL A 117 -1.77 14.72 -5.21
C VAL A 117 -1.29 16.16 -5.08
N GLY A 118 -2.16 17.07 -4.63
CA GLY A 118 -1.86 18.51 -4.63
C GLY A 118 -1.46 19.01 -6.03
N ASP A 119 -0.32 19.68 -6.14
CA ASP A 119 0.28 20.15 -7.41
C ASP A 119 1.24 19.14 -8.05
N PHE A 120 1.27 17.91 -7.53
CA PHE A 120 2.20 16.88 -7.96
C PHE A 120 1.49 15.73 -8.69
N GLN A 121 2.25 15.09 -9.57
CA GLN A 121 1.94 13.81 -10.16
C GLN A 121 3.08 12.82 -9.89
N VAL A 122 2.72 11.54 -9.79
CA VAL A 122 3.66 10.44 -9.57
C VAL A 122 3.33 9.30 -10.53
N ASN A 123 4.35 8.68 -11.12
CA ASN A 123 4.18 7.53 -12.03
C ASN A 123 4.42 6.20 -11.32
N LEU A 124 3.72 5.16 -11.77
CA LEU A 124 3.88 3.79 -11.26
C LEU A 124 5.34 3.29 -11.36
N HIS A 125 6.01 3.56 -12.47
CA HIS A 125 7.40 3.14 -12.68
C HIS A 125 8.34 3.72 -11.61
N ASP A 126 8.26 5.03 -11.38
CA ASP A 126 9.10 5.71 -10.39
C ASP A 126 8.85 5.14 -8.98
N LEU A 127 7.59 4.89 -8.60
CA LEU A 127 7.23 4.34 -7.28
C LEU A 127 7.83 2.96 -6.99
N LYS A 128 8.05 2.13 -8.02
CA LYS A 128 8.64 0.79 -7.86
C LYS A 128 10.11 0.87 -7.48
N GLU A 129 10.82 1.91 -7.91
CA GLU A 129 12.27 1.96 -7.87
C GLU A 129 12.82 3.02 -6.91
N LYS A 130 12.13 4.14 -6.77
CA LYS A 130 12.67 5.36 -6.16
C LYS A 130 11.92 5.76 -4.88
N PRO A 131 12.57 6.49 -3.97
CA PRO A 131 11.90 7.09 -2.82
C PRO A 131 10.89 8.16 -3.26
N LEU A 132 9.90 8.46 -2.39
CA LEU A 132 8.79 9.36 -2.72
C LEU A 132 9.26 10.74 -3.23
N LYS A 133 10.30 11.32 -2.62
CA LYS A 133 10.82 12.65 -2.96
C LYS A 133 11.24 12.77 -4.43
N GLU A 134 11.79 11.70 -5.00
CA GLU A 134 12.21 11.65 -6.41
C GLU A 134 11.05 11.33 -7.36
N CYS A 135 9.96 10.77 -6.82
CA CYS A 135 8.76 10.41 -7.58
C CYS A 135 7.84 11.61 -7.83
N LEU A 136 7.86 12.62 -6.94
CA LEU A 136 7.00 13.81 -6.99
C LEU A 136 7.46 14.76 -8.10
N LYS A 137 6.66 14.86 -9.16
CA LYS A 137 6.89 15.79 -10.27
C LYS A 137 5.79 16.84 -10.27
N LYS A 138 6.14 18.13 -10.43
CA LYS A 138 5.13 19.18 -10.60
C LYS A 138 4.24 18.84 -11.80
N LYS A 139 2.94 19.08 -11.67
CA LYS A 139 2.01 19.00 -12.79
C LYS A 139 2.39 20.08 -13.82
N PRO A 140 2.27 19.78 -15.12
CA PRO A 140 2.34 20.80 -16.15
C PRO A 140 1.19 21.80 -16.03
#